data_AF-A0A1V4AC11-F1
#
_entry.id   AF-A0A1V4AC11-F1
#
_cell.length_a   1.000
_cell.length_b   1.000
_cell.length_c   1.000
_cell.angle_alpha   90.00
_cell.angle_beta   90.00
_cell.angle_gamma   90.00
#
_symmetry.space_group_name_H-M   'P 1'
#
loop_
_entity.id
_entity.type
_entity.pdbx_description
1 polymer ?
#
loop_
_entity_poly.entity_id
_entity_poly.type
_entity_poly.pdbx_seq_one_letter_code
_entity_poly.pdbx_strand_id
1 'polypeptide(L)'
;MSFIFNLDRVDLLTLDISGDVSESPASQPEDLYDVIGTQGDRYRDWFTRACLYLVGRSGDAPGEGGKEIVVVGTEYGNTAALLELQRAAATQGRRLSAQYFPGATSSSAAAFLSMKIGATGGNYTVNAGLLTPLTALWQALCGLRYPESSGSRLLVGDIYCAESVEDVMKETPELACESGLMHTCLTPGSEFEAQVEFDAPHDEELGSEVLIPRTYLHGPAGKAVDHYGRNGAFALSDLLRTAHRLEIGENVRMECRTLRGPCGKVTITRLAEGSSSTEGSGR
;
A
#
# COMPACT_ATOMS: atom_id res chain seq x y z
N MET A 1 8.93 -15.43 7.71
CA MET A 1 9.56 -15.57 6.38
C MET A 1 10.53 -14.42 6.20
N SER A 2 11.75 -14.67 5.72
CA SER A 2 12.80 -13.65 5.55
C SER A 2 13.02 -13.27 4.07
N PHE A 3 13.29 -11.99 3.81
CA PHE A 3 13.53 -11.41 2.49
C PHE A 3 14.69 -10.42 2.56
N ILE A 4 15.59 -10.44 1.57
CA ILE A 4 16.68 -9.46 1.44
C ILE A 4 16.37 -8.54 0.27
N PHE A 5 16.49 -7.23 0.48
CA PHE A 5 16.10 -6.23 -0.51
C PHE A 5 16.86 -4.91 -0.32
N ASN A 6 16.80 -4.05 -1.34
CA ASN A 6 17.11 -2.64 -1.22
C ASN A 6 15.81 -1.84 -1.25
N LEU A 7 15.79 -0.76 -0.48
CA LEU A 7 14.68 0.19 -0.41
C LEU A 7 15.14 1.48 -1.08
N ASP A 8 14.39 1.97 -2.07
CA ASP A 8 14.69 3.24 -2.73
C ASP A 8 14.00 4.42 -2.03
N ARG A 9 13.15 5.21 -2.70
CA ARG A 9 12.44 6.35 -2.08
C ARG A 9 11.12 5.90 -1.45
N VAL A 10 10.72 6.60 -0.38
CA VAL A 10 9.39 6.45 0.26
C VAL A 10 8.61 7.75 0.16
N ASP A 11 7.67 7.79 -0.77
CA ASP A 11 6.75 8.90 -0.99
C ASP A 11 5.45 8.70 -0.22
N LEU A 12 4.90 9.78 0.32
CA LEU A 12 3.58 9.80 0.95
C LEU A 12 2.85 11.03 0.42
N LEU A 13 1.69 10.79 -0.19
CA LEU A 13 0.75 11.83 -0.60
C LEU A 13 -0.45 11.80 0.34
N THR A 14 -0.78 12.94 0.93
CA THR A 14 -2.03 13.14 1.66
C THR A 14 -2.98 13.98 0.81
N LEU A 15 -4.28 13.65 0.85
CA LEU A 15 -5.31 14.39 0.14
C LEU A 15 -6.40 14.79 1.13
N ASP A 16 -6.79 16.06 1.13
CA ASP A 16 -7.88 16.59 1.93
C ASP A 16 -9.14 16.55 1.07
N ILE A 17 -9.95 15.52 1.29
CA ILE A 17 -11.23 15.33 0.63
C ILE A 17 -12.32 15.66 1.63
N SER A 18 -12.81 16.89 1.53
CA SER A 18 -13.90 17.41 2.36
C SER A 18 -15.23 17.36 1.60
N GLY A 19 -15.69 16.20 1.15
CA GLY A 19 -16.96 16.17 0.41
C GLY A 19 -17.30 14.94 -0.41
N ASP A 20 -18.23 15.16 -1.34
CA ASP A 20 -18.83 14.18 -2.25
C ASP A 20 -17.77 13.54 -3.17
N VAL A 21 -18.07 12.33 -3.65
CA VAL A 21 -17.19 11.42 -4.41
C VAL A 21 -16.56 12.08 -5.65
N SER A 22 -17.20 13.14 -6.17
CA SER A 22 -16.84 13.84 -7.41
C SER A 22 -16.04 15.13 -7.23
N GLU A 23 -15.85 15.62 -6.00
CA GLU A 23 -15.11 16.86 -5.76
C GLU A 23 -13.59 16.64 -5.85
N SER A 24 -12.88 17.65 -6.35
CA SER A 24 -11.41 17.62 -6.36
C SER A 24 -10.87 17.92 -4.95
N PRO A 25 -9.90 17.16 -4.43
CA PRO A 25 -9.29 17.43 -3.14
C PRO A 25 -8.72 18.83 -3.11
N ALA A 26 -8.92 19.54 -2.00
CA ALA A 26 -8.40 20.90 -1.82
C ALA A 26 -6.86 20.94 -1.88
N SER A 27 -6.21 19.82 -1.53
CA SER A 27 -4.75 19.67 -1.49
C SER A 27 -4.19 18.82 -2.65
N GLN A 28 -4.89 18.76 -3.79
CA GLN A 28 -4.33 18.08 -4.97
C GLN A 28 -3.03 18.76 -5.46
N PRO A 29 -2.06 17.99 -6.00
CA PRO A 29 -0.86 18.57 -6.61
C PRO A 29 -1.18 19.45 -7.83
N GLU A 30 -0.50 20.59 -7.95
CA GLU A 30 -0.69 21.54 -9.07
C GLU A 30 -0.31 20.94 -10.42
N ASP A 31 0.70 20.06 -10.45
CA ASP A 31 1.25 19.38 -11.63
C ASP A 31 0.56 18.03 -11.94
N LEU A 32 -0.57 17.73 -11.27
CA LEU A 32 -1.23 16.41 -11.38
C LEU A 32 -1.46 15.97 -12.83
N TYR A 33 -2.10 16.83 -13.62
CA TYR A 33 -2.47 16.52 -15.00
C TYR A 33 -1.29 16.58 -15.97
N ASP A 34 -0.23 17.29 -15.63
CA ASP A 34 1.03 17.25 -16.37
C ASP A 34 1.71 15.88 -16.20
N VAL A 35 1.58 15.28 -15.00
CA VAL A 35 2.18 13.98 -14.66
C VAL A 35 1.35 12.79 -15.15
N ILE A 36 0.01 12.84 -15.07
CA ILE A 36 -0.86 11.69 -15.38
C ILE A 36 -1.54 11.78 -16.76
N GLY A 37 -1.52 12.95 -17.38
CA GLY A 37 -2.26 13.25 -18.60
C GLY A 37 -3.78 13.29 -18.39
N THR A 38 -4.52 13.78 -19.38
CA THR A 38 -5.98 13.94 -19.31
C THR A 38 -6.75 12.82 -20.01
N GLN A 39 -6.04 11.93 -20.74
CA GLN A 39 -6.69 10.87 -21.51
C GLN A 39 -7.30 9.80 -20.59
N GLY A 40 -8.62 9.61 -20.72
CA GLY A 40 -9.37 8.65 -19.93
C GLY A 40 -9.59 9.06 -18.47
N ASP A 41 -9.17 10.28 -18.09
CA ASP A 41 -9.23 10.75 -16.70
C ASP A 41 -10.67 10.77 -16.16
N ARG A 42 -11.66 11.10 -17.00
CA ARG A 42 -13.08 11.13 -16.63
C ARG A 42 -13.66 9.83 -16.05
N TYR A 43 -12.94 8.71 -16.13
CA TYR A 43 -13.36 7.40 -15.61
C TYR A 43 -12.48 6.90 -14.46
N ARG A 44 -11.52 7.71 -14.01
CA ARG A 44 -10.64 7.39 -12.89
C ARG A 44 -11.20 8.04 -11.63
N ASP A 45 -11.08 7.36 -10.51
CA ASP A 45 -11.28 7.94 -9.19
C ASP A 45 -9.99 8.62 -8.68
N TRP A 46 -10.12 9.34 -7.56
CA TRP A 46 -9.01 10.02 -6.92
C TRP A 46 -7.91 9.08 -6.43
N PHE A 47 -8.26 7.88 -5.98
CA PHE A 47 -7.29 6.85 -5.62
C PHE A 47 -6.40 6.47 -6.81
N THR A 48 -6.99 6.17 -7.95
CA THR A 48 -6.25 5.83 -9.17
C THR A 48 -5.41 7.01 -9.66
N ARG A 49 -5.93 8.25 -9.59
CA ARG A 49 -5.15 9.46 -9.92
C ARG A 49 -3.94 9.61 -9.02
N ALA A 50 -4.10 9.47 -7.70
CA ALA A 50 -3.02 9.54 -6.73
C ALA A 50 -1.95 8.47 -6.98
N CYS A 51 -2.37 7.23 -7.29
CA CYS A 51 -1.47 6.15 -7.66
C CYS A 51 -0.63 6.51 -8.89
N LEU A 52 -1.28 6.93 -9.98
CA LEU A 52 -0.61 7.32 -11.22
C LEU A 52 0.30 8.52 -11.04
N TYR A 53 -0.05 9.45 -10.16
CA TYR A 53 0.75 10.62 -9.84
C TYR A 53 2.03 10.23 -9.11
N LEU A 54 1.94 9.47 -8.01
CA LEU A 54 3.10 9.02 -7.24
C LEU A 54 4.07 8.22 -8.10
N VAL A 55 3.55 7.29 -8.90
CA VAL A 55 4.34 6.47 -9.83
C VAL A 55 4.95 7.30 -10.96
N GLY A 56 4.22 8.30 -11.47
CA GLY A 56 4.75 9.20 -12.50
C GLY A 56 5.91 10.07 -12.01
N ARG A 57 5.99 10.35 -10.69
CA ARG A 57 7.06 11.14 -10.08
C ARG A 57 8.25 10.32 -9.58
N SER A 58 8.16 9.00 -9.55
CA SER A 58 9.25 8.13 -9.12
C SER A 58 10.19 7.71 -10.26
N GLY A 59 9.90 8.12 -11.50
CA GLY A 59 10.73 7.84 -12.68
C GLY A 59 10.29 6.57 -13.44
N ASP A 60 10.86 6.41 -14.63
CA ASP A 60 10.56 5.32 -15.55
C ASP A 60 10.96 3.95 -14.95
N ALA A 61 10.32 2.88 -15.45
CA ALA A 61 10.67 1.51 -15.07
C ALA A 61 12.16 1.21 -15.36
N PRO A 62 12.78 0.28 -14.62
CA PRO A 62 14.11 -0.21 -14.97
C PRO A 62 14.11 -0.69 -16.43
N GLY A 63 15.19 -0.37 -17.16
CA GLY A 63 15.31 -0.52 -18.60
C GLY A 63 15.00 -1.93 -19.15
N GLU A 64 14.90 -2.00 -20.48
CA GLU A 64 14.44 -3.19 -21.24
C GLU A 64 14.96 -4.53 -20.68
N GLY A 65 14.04 -5.38 -20.21
CA GLY A 65 14.29 -6.80 -19.91
C GLY A 65 13.86 -7.30 -18.53
N GLY A 66 13.66 -6.43 -17.54
CA GLY A 66 13.25 -6.83 -16.18
C GLY A 66 11.73 -6.91 -15.99
N LYS A 67 11.23 -7.94 -15.29
CA LYS A 67 9.80 -8.06 -14.94
C LYS A 67 9.51 -7.33 -13.63
N GLU A 68 9.20 -6.04 -13.72
CA GLU A 68 8.74 -5.26 -12.56
C GLU A 68 7.32 -5.69 -12.16
N ILE A 69 7.11 -5.90 -10.86
CA ILE A 69 5.81 -6.26 -10.28
C ILE A 69 5.14 -5.00 -9.72
N VAL A 70 3.83 -4.88 -9.85
CA VAL A 70 3.03 -3.81 -9.23
C VAL A 70 2.13 -4.40 -8.16
N VAL A 71 2.23 -3.87 -6.94
CA VAL A 71 1.37 -4.24 -5.82
C VAL A 71 0.68 -3.00 -5.28
N VAL A 72 -0.66 -3.03 -5.26
CA VAL A 72 -1.50 -1.97 -4.70
C VAL A 72 -2.27 -2.54 -3.51
N GLY A 73 -1.92 -2.12 -2.30
CA GLY A 73 -2.65 -2.41 -1.08
C GLY A 73 -3.70 -1.34 -0.80
N THR A 74 -4.98 -1.71 -0.81
CA THR A 74 -6.07 -0.79 -0.49
C THR A 74 -7.26 -1.53 0.09
N GLU A 75 -7.91 -0.92 1.06
CA GLU A 75 -9.17 -1.42 1.61
C GLU A 75 -10.38 -0.73 0.96
N TYR A 76 -10.30 0.59 0.80
CA TYR A 76 -11.39 1.47 0.40
C TYR A 76 -11.09 2.33 -0.84
N GLY A 77 -9.88 2.29 -1.39
CA GLY A 77 -9.40 3.20 -2.44
C GLY A 77 -10.31 3.30 -3.66
N ASN A 78 -10.92 2.20 -4.11
CA ASN A 78 -11.82 2.21 -5.28
C ASN A 78 -13.32 2.30 -4.94
N THR A 79 -13.68 2.55 -3.68
CA THR A 79 -15.08 2.60 -3.23
C THR A 79 -15.85 3.71 -3.96
N ALA A 80 -15.20 4.86 -4.14
CA ALA A 80 -15.70 5.98 -4.92
C ALA A 80 -16.16 5.56 -6.34
N ALA A 81 -15.26 4.94 -7.12
CA ALA A 81 -15.58 4.52 -8.48
C ALA A 81 -16.66 3.43 -8.53
N LEU A 82 -16.70 2.52 -7.56
CA LEU A 82 -17.75 1.50 -7.45
C LEU A 82 -19.12 2.13 -7.21
N LEU A 83 -19.21 3.13 -6.34
CA LEU A 83 -20.46 3.84 -6.05
C LEU A 83 -20.93 4.65 -7.26
N GLU A 84 -20.01 5.34 -7.93
CA GLU A 84 -20.34 6.06 -9.17
C GLU A 84 -20.84 5.10 -10.26
N LEU A 85 -20.21 3.94 -10.43
CA LEU A 85 -20.67 2.90 -11.34
C LEU A 85 -22.09 2.44 -11.01
N GLN A 86 -22.39 2.18 -9.74
CA GLN A 86 -23.72 1.76 -9.29
C GLN A 86 -24.78 2.84 -9.55
N ARG A 87 -24.48 4.10 -9.20
CA ARG A 87 -25.36 5.26 -9.44
C ARG A 87 -25.59 5.48 -10.94
N ALA A 88 -24.55 5.37 -11.76
CA ALA A 88 -24.64 5.51 -13.21
C ALA A 88 -25.40 4.35 -13.86
N ALA A 89 -25.23 3.12 -13.38
CA ALA A 89 -25.99 1.97 -13.83
C ALA A 89 -27.48 2.10 -13.52
N ALA A 90 -27.84 2.60 -12.34
CA ALA A 90 -29.23 2.83 -11.93
C ALA A 90 -29.92 3.89 -12.79
N THR A 91 -29.20 4.94 -13.20
CA THR A 91 -29.76 6.07 -13.96
C THR A 91 -29.73 5.86 -15.48
N GLN A 92 -28.67 5.24 -16.02
CA GLN A 92 -28.44 5.11 -17.46
C GLN A 92 -28.78 3.73 -18.02
N GLY A 93 -28.85 2.69 -17.17
CA GLY A 93 -29.11 1.31 -17.58
C GLY A 93 -28.21 0.86 -18.73
N ARG A 94 -28.80 0.43 -19.84
CA ARG A 94 -28.08 -0.06 -21.04
C ARG A 94 -27.27 1.02 -21.79
N ARG A 95 -27.41 2.30 -21.44
CA ARG A 95 -26.66 3.41 -22.06
C ARG A 95 -25.32 3.69 -21.37
N LEU A 96 -25.05 3.02 -20.25
CA LEU A 96 -23.79 3.17 -19.53
C LEU A 96 -22.61 2.78 -20.43
N SER A 97 -21.61 3.66 -20.51
CA SER A 97 -20.38 3.37 -21.26
C SER A 97 -19.66 2.18 -20.64
N ALA A 98 -19.25 1.22 -21.47
CA ALA A 98 -18.45 0.07 -21.03
C ALA A 98 -17.12 0.47 -20.38
N GLN A 99 -16.67 1.71 -20.58
CA GLN A 99 -15.43 2.25 -20.00
C GLN A 99 -15.54 2.53 -18.50
N TYR A 100 -16.74 2.60 -17.92
CA TYR A 100 -16.92 2.76 -16.47
C TYR A 100 -16.47 1.51 -15.70
N PHE A 101 -16.74 0.32 -16.23
CA PHE A 101 -16.49 -0.92 -15.50
C PHE A 101 -15.00 -1.14 -15.19
N PRO A 102 -14.05 -1.03 -16.14
CA PRO A 102 -12.64 -1.17 -15.84
C PRO A 102 -12.07 -0.09 -14.90
N GLY A 103 -12.70 1.09 -14.81
CA GLY A 103 -12.30 2.15 -13.89
C GLY A 103 -12.78 1.93 -12.45
N ALA A 104 -13.81 1.11 -12.25
CA ALA A 104 -14.43 0.86 -10.97
C ALA A 104 -13.97 -0.43 -10.28
N THR A 105 -13.24 -1.32 -10.95
CA THR A 105 -12.73 -2.53 -10.30
C THR A 105 -11.60 -2.20 -9.33
N SER A 106 -11.50 -2.89 -8.19
CA SER A 106 -10.40 -2.72 -7.23
C SER A 106 -9.01 -2.99 -7.84
N SER A 107 -8.94 -3.77 -8.92
CA SER A 107 -7.72 -4.03 -9.68
C SER A 107 -7.34 -2.95 -10.70
N SER A 108 -8.18 -1.92 -10.88
CA SER A 108 -8.01 -0.91 -11.93
C SER A 108 -6.71 -0.12 -11.76
N ALA A 109 -6.42 0.33 -10.53
CA ALA A 109 -5.22 1.07 -10.21
C ALA A 109 -3.95 0.29 -10.59
N ALA A 110 -3.82 -0.96 -10.14
CA ALA A 110 -2.67 -1.81 -10.46
C ALA A 110 -2.50 -2.00 -11.98
N ALA A 111 -3.60 -2.21 -12.71
CA ALA A 111 -3.56 -2.34 -14.16
C ALA A 111 -3.13 -1.04 -14.87
N PHE A 112 -3.68 0.11 -14.48
CA PHE A 112 -3.31 1.42 -15.04
C PHE A 112 -1.85 1.77 -14.74
N LEU A 113 -1.38 1.45 -13.53
CA LEU A 113 0.02 1.61 -13.15
C LEU A 113 0.94 0.77 -14.03
N SER A 114 0.66 -0.52 -14.19
CA SER A 114 1.47 -1.39 -15.05
C SER A 114 1.54 -0.87 -16.49
N MET A 115 0.41 -0.41 -17.05
CA MET A 115 0.38 0.20 -18.38
C MET A 115 1.19 1.51 -18.43
N LYS A 116 1.14 2.34 -17.39
CA LYS A 116 1.86 3.62 -17.34
C LYS A 116 3.38 3.42 -17.36
N ILE A 117 3.89 2.45 -16.61
CA ILE A 117 5.34 2.21 -16.48
C ILE A 117 5.86 1.13 -17.41
N GLY A 118 5.00 0.48 -18.20
CA GLY A 118 5.39 -0.64 -19.04
C GLY A 118 5.80 -1.89 -18.25
N ALA A 119 5.31 -2.08 -17.03
CA ALA A 119 5.63 -3.25 -16.22
C ALA A 119 5.05 -4.53 -16.83
N THR A 120 5.91 -5.53 -17.02
CA THR A 120 5.55 -6.83 -17.60
C THR A 120 5.56 -7.98 -16.59
N GLY A 121 5.76 -7.69 -15.30
CA GLY A 121 5.58 -8.65 -14.23
C GLY A 121 4.11 -8.84 -13.84
N GLY A 122 3.88 -9.35 -12.62
CA GLY A 122 2.53 -9.44 -12.06
C GLY A 122 1.98 -8.08 -11.62
N ASN A 123 0.66 -7.92 -11.67
CA ASN A 123 -0.05 -6.82 -11.03
C ASN A 123 -1.05 -7.38 -10.02
N TYR A 124 -1.05 -6.82 -8.82
CA TYR A 124 -1.84 -7.31 -7.70
C TYR A 124 -2.52 -6.16 -6.99
N THR A 125 -3.81 -6.31 -6.72
CA THR A 125 -4.48 -5.52 -5.67
C THR A 125 -4.69 -6.41 -4.46
N VAL A 126 -4.27 -5.93 -3.30
CA VAL A 126 -4.36 -6.62 -2.01
C VAL A 126 -5.32 -5.86 -1.12
N ASN A 127 -6.31 -6.57 -0.58
CA ASN A 127 -7.17 -6.09 0.50
C ASN A 127 -7.22 -7.17 1.58
N ALA A 128 -6.76 -6.83 2.78
CA ALA A 128 -6.77 -7.68 3.96
C ALA A 128 -7.21 -6.90 5.21
N GLY A 129 -8.13 -5.93 5.04
CA GLY A 129 -8.51 -5.01 6.10
C GLY A 129 -7.30 -4.26 6.65
N LEU A 130 -7.16 -4.22 7.98
CA LEU A 130 -6.01 -3.60 8.64
C LEU A 130 -4.66 -4.32 8.43
N LEU A 131 -4.66 -5.56 7.92
CA LEU A 131 -3.43 -6.23 7.53
C LEU A 131 -2.96 -5.82 6.12
N THR A 132 -3.77 -5.09 5.35
CA THR A 132 -3.44 -4.63 3.99
C THR A 132 -2.02 -4.08 3.84
N PRO A 133 -1.53 -3.12 4.66
CA PRO A 133 -0.16 -2.62 4.52
C PRO A 133 0.90 -3.71 4.62
N LEU A 134 0.75 -4.63 5.58
CA LEU A 134 1.68 -5.73 5.80
C LEU A 134 1.59 -6.77 4.67
N THR A 135 0.38 -7.17 4.28
CA THR A 135 0.16 -8.17 3.23
C THR A 135 0.62 -7.65 1.88
N ALA A 136 0.42 -6.37 1.58
CA ALA A 136 0.92 -5.74 0.36
C ALA A 136 2.46 -5.67 0.35
N LEU A 137 3.10 -5.29 1.47
CA LEU A 137 4.56 -5.34 1.60
C LEU A 137 5.09 -6.76 1.41
N TRP A 138 4.48 -7.74 2.06
CA TRP A 138 4.84 -9.15 1.92
C TRP A 138 4.72 -9.64 0.47
N GLN A 139 3.62 -9.29 -0.22
CA GLN A 139 3.43 -9.64 -1.63
C GLN A 139 4.50 -8.98 -2.51
N ALA A 140 4.86 -7.72 -2.24
CA ALA A 140 5.91 -7.02 -2.96
C ALA A 140 7.29 -7.67 -2.76
N LEU A 141 7.62 -8.09 -1.53
CA LEU A 141 8.85 -8.81 -1.20
C LEU A 141 8.90 -10.21 -1.83
N CYS A 142 7.78 -10.95 -1.84
CA CYS A 142 7.66 -12.21 -2.56
C CYS A 142 7.96 -12.05 -4.05
N GLY A 143 7.56 -10.93 -4.65
CA GLY A 143 7.86 -10.58 -6.03
C GLY A 143 9.36 -10.48 -6.35
N LEU A 144 10.20 -10.15 -5.38
CA LEU A 144 11.65 -10.06 -5.56
C LEU A 144 12.34 -11.43 -5.63
N ARG A 145 11.65 -12.51 -5.24
CA ARG A 145 12.23 -13.87 -5.26
C ARG A 145 12.25 -14.50 -6.65
N TYR A 146 11.54 -13.92 -7.62
CA TYR A 146 11.57 -14.42 -8.99
C TYR A 146 12.88 -14.00 -9.67
N PRO A 147 13.64 -14.93 -10.30
CA PRO A 147 14.93 -14.61 -10.92
C PRO A 147 14.88 -13.52 -12.01
N GLU A 148 13.71 -13.35 -12.63
CA GLU A 148 13.49 -12.34 -13.69
C GLU A 148 12.95 -11.00 -13.15
N SER A 149 12.74 -10.90 -11.83
CA SER A 149 12.21 -9.68 -11.20
C SER A 149 13.28 -8.62 -11.11
N SER A 150 13.02 -7.46 -11.71
CA SER A 150 13.86 -6.26 -11.56
C SER A 150 13.50 -5.44 -10.32
N GLY A 151 12.32 -5.66 -9.75
CA GLY A 151 11.82 -4.89 -8.63
C GLY A 151 10.31 -5.01 -8.45
N SER A 152 9.82 -4.34 -7.42
CA SER A 152 8.41 -4.27 -7.08
C SER A 152 8.03 -2.84 -6.73
N ARG A 153 7.02 -2.29 -7.42
CA ARG A 153 6.37 -1.04 -7.03
C ARG A 153 5.26 -1.35 -6.04
N LEU A 154 5.42 -0.83 -4.82
CA LEU A 154 4.45 -0.98 -3.76
C LEU A 154 3.74 0.34 -3.55
N LEU A 155 2.41 0.32 -3.69
CA LEU A 155 1.54 1.40 -3.25
C LEU A 155 0.62 0.88 -2.17
N VAL A 156 0.44 1.65 -1.09
CA VAL A 156 -0.47 1.29 0.00
C VAL A 156 -1.18 2.53 0.49
N GLY A 157 -2.50 2.43 0.61
CA GLY A 157 -3.30 3.45 1.24
C GLY A 157 -4.72 3.49 0.74
N ASP A 158 -5.45 4.48 1.25
CA ASP A 158 -6.84 4.71 0.90
C ASP A 158 -7.07 6.20 0.69
N ILE A 159 -7.91 6.49 -0.31
CA ILE A 159 -8.51 7.79 -0.49
C ILE A 159 -10.00 7.61 -0.18
N TYR A 160 -10.40 8.05 1.02
CA TYR A 160 -11.74 7.84 1.53
C TYR A 160 -12.77 8.74 0.83
N CYS A 161 -13.90 8.14 0.47
CA CYS A 161 -15.15 8.83 0.18
C CYS A 161 -16.10 8.75 1.39
N ALA A 162 -17.20 9.53 1.37
CA ALA A 162 -18.15 9.60 2.48
C ALA A 162 -18.63 8.22 2.97
N GLU A 163 -19.02 7.34 2.05
CA GLU A 163 -19.52 6.00 2.39
C GLU A 163 -18.43 5.10 3.00
N SER A 164 -17.17 5.23 2.56
CA SER A 164 -16.07 4.49 3.18
C SER A 164 -15.77 4.99 4.59
N VAL A 165 -15.90 6.30 4.85
CA VAL A 165 -15.79 6.84 6.22
C VAL A 165 -16.92 6.30 7.09
N GLU A 166 -18.16 6.28 6.59
CA GLU A 166 -19.29 5.69 7.33
C GLU A 166 -19.09 4.22 7.67
N ASP A 167 -18.46 3.45 6.77
CA ASP A 167 -18.14 2.05 7.01
C ASP A 167 -17.05 1.88 8.08
N VAL A 168 -15.94 2.61 7.95
CA VAL A 168 -14.86 2.61 8.94
C VAL A 168 -15.38 3.03 10.32
N MET A 169 -16.22 4.05 10.42
CA MET A 169 -16.76 4.53 11.70
C MET A 169 -17.65 3.49 12.41
N LYS A 170 -18.15 2.47 11.71
CA LYS A 170 -18.86 1.34 12.34
C LYS A 170 -17.89 0.31 12.93
N GLU A 171 -16.70 0.18 12.35
CA GLU A 171 -15.69 -0.80 12.78
C GLU A 171 -14.75 -0.24 13.85
N THR A 172 -14.24 0.97 13.64
CA THR A 172 -13.21 1.61 14.48
C THR A 172 -13.49 3.12 14.66
N PRO A 173 -14.55 3.51 15.38
CA PRO A 173 -14.96 4.92 15.53
C PRO A 173 -13.92 5.83 16.21
N GLU A 174 -12.97 5.23 16.94
CA GLU A 174 -11.90 5.92 17.64
C GLU A 174 -10.67 6.25 16.77
N LEU A 175 -10.57 5.70 15.57
CA LEU A 175 -9.44 5.94 14.67
C LEU A 175 -9.75 7.05 13.67
N ALA A 176 -8.81 7.98 13.51
CA ALA A 176 -8.92 9.01 12.49
C ALA A 176 -8.87 8.41 11.08
N CYS A 177 -9.80 8.84 10.22
CA CYS A 177 -9.87 8.47 8.80
C CYS A 177 -9.23 9.57 7.95
N GLU A 178 -7.93 9.48 7.75
CA GLU A 178 -7.19 10.41 6.89
C GLU A 178 -6.87 9.76 5.53
N SER A 179 -7.15 10.48 4.44
CA SER A 179 -6.85 10.04 3.08
C SER A 179 -5.36 10.22 2.77
N GLY A 180 -4.73 9.14 2.33
CA GLY A 180 -3.29 9.09 2.13
C GLY A 180 -2.85 7.86 1.36
N LEU A 181 -1.79 8.01 0.57
CA LEU A 181 -1.22 6.97 -0.27
C LEU A 181 0.30 7.01 -0.18
N MET A 182 0.90 5.88 0.18
CA MET A 182 2.34 5.68 0.18
C MET A 182 2.78 4.97 -1.11
N HIS A 183 3.93 5.35 -1.64
CA HIS A 183 4.59 4.67 -2.76
C HIS A 183 6.07 4.42 -2.44
N THR A 184 6.55 3.23 -2.77
CA THR A 184 7.99 2.91 -2.74
C THR A 184 8.36 1.88 -3.81
N CYS A 185 9.65 1.81 -4.13
CA CYS A 185 10.24 0.79 -4.99
C CYS A 185 11.15 -0.12 -4.15
N LEU A 186 10.91 -1.42 -4.24
CA LEU A 186 11.75 -2.46 -3.64
C LEU A 186 12.53 -3.16 -4.76
N THR A 187 13.82 -3.39 -4.58
CA THR A 187 14.65 -4.10 -5.56
C THR A 187 15.41 -5.25 -4.91
N PRO A 188 15.80 -6.30 -5.67
CA PRO A 188 16.73 -7.30 -5.17
C PRO A 188 18.02 -6.62 -4.70
N GLY A 189 18.53 -7.00 -3.54
CA GLY A 189 19.58 -6.22 -2.89
C GLY A 189 20.20 -6.90 -1.68
N SER A 190 20.89 -6.10 -0.86
CA SER A 190 21.62 -6.56 0.33
C SER A 190 21.57 -5.56 1.49
N GLU A 191 20.81 -4.46 1.38
CA GLU A 191 20.81 -3.42 2.40
C GLU A 191 19.94 -3.78 3.61
N PHE A 192 18.80 -4.42 3.37
CA PHE A 192 17.82 -4.73 4.41
C PHE A 192 17.40 -6.19 4.40
N GLU A 193 17.13 -6.72 5.59
CA GLU A 193 16.38 -7.96 5.79
C GLU A 193 14.99 -7.63 6.35
N ALA A 194 13.93 -8.11 5.71
CA ALA A 194 12.57 -8.08 6.24
C ALA A 194 12.15 -9.47 6.72
N GLN A 195 11.77 -9.59 7.98
CA GLN A 195 11.16 -10.77 8.57
C GLN A 195 9.66 -10.52 8.75
N VAL A 196 8.84 -11.23 7.98
CA VAL A 196 7.38 -11.14 8.02
C VAL A 196 6.79 -12.37 8.69
N GLU A 197 5.91 -12.15 9.66
CA GLU A 197 5.20 -13.20 10.40
C GLU A 197 3.71 -12.88 10.44
N PHE A 198 2.88 -13.91 10.24
CA PHE A 198 1.43 -13.85 10.39
C PHE A 198 1.07 -14.87 11.47
N ASP A 199 0.47 -14.39 12.55
CA ASP A 199 0.05 -15.22 13.66
C ASP A 199 -1.43 -15.62 13.48
N ALA A 200 -1.74 -16.86 13.87
CA ALA A 200 -3.12 -17.31 13.97
C ALA A 200 -3.88 -16.45 15.00
N PRO A 201 -5.21 -16.28 14.85
CA PRO A 201 -5.99 -15.60 15.87
C PRO A 201 -5.72 -16.23 17.24
N HIS A 202 -5.42 -15.40 18.24
CA HIS A 202 -5.30 -15.86 19.62
C HIS A 202 -6.68 -16.24 20.14
N ASP A 203 -6.89 -17.52 20.44
CA ASP A 203 -8.05 -18.06 21.19
C ASP A 203 -7.96 -17.76 22.71
N GLU A 204 -7.02 -16.90 23.13
CA GLU A 204 -6.89 -16.56 24.55
C GLU A 204 -8.12 -15.78 25.02
N GLU A 205 -8.78 -16.30 26.05
CA GLU A 205 -9.83 -15.62 26.81
C GLU A 205 -9.34 -14.22 27.18
N LEU A 206 -9.75 -13.26 26.38
CA LEU A 206 -9.41 -11.86 26.52
C LEU A 206 -9.86 -11.40 27.90
N GLY A 207 -8.88 -11.22 28.79
CA GLY A 207 -9.02 -10.31 29.92
C GLY A 207 -9.61 -8.99 29.42
N SER A 208 -10.32 -8.30 30.30
CA SER A 208 -11.24 -7.17 30.07
C SER A 208 -10.69 -5.93 29.33
N GLU A 209 -9.57 -5.99 28.63
CA GLU A 209 -9.09 -4.93 27.76
C GLU A 209 -9.83 -4.93 26.42
N VAL A 210 -10.37 -3.78 26.06
CA VAL A 210 -10.96 -3.53 24.75
C VAL A 210 -9.84 -3.50 23.72
N LEU A 211 -9.65 -4.59 22.97
CA LEU A 211 -8.75 -4.61 21.82
C LEU A 211 -9.31 -3.69 20.74
N ILE A 212 -8.62 -2.58 20.47
CA ILE A 212 -8.89 -1.73 19.31
C ILE A 212 -7.96 -2.20 18.19
N PRO A 213 -8.44 -2.38 16.95
CA PRO A 213 -7.56 -2.71 15.85
C PRO A 213 -6.56 -1.57 15.62
N ARG A 214 -5.27 -1.87 15.51
CA ARG A 214 -4.22 -0.83 15.47
C ARG A 214 -3.02 -1.26 14.65
N THR A 215 -2.33 -0.27 14.10
CA THR A 215 -0.98 -0.43 13.58
C THR A 215 0.00 0.27 14.51
N TYR A 216 0.99 -0.48 15.00
CA TYR A 216 2.02 -0.02 15.91
C TYR A 216 3.36 0.03 15.20
N LEU A 217 4.17 1.02 15.58
CA LEU A 217 5.58 1.09 15.19
C LEU A 217 6.45 1.01 16.43
N HIS A 218 7.40 0.08 16.43
CA HIS A 218 8.43 -0.05 17.45
C HIS A 218 9.75 0.43 16.84
N GLY A 219 10.27 1.55 17.36
CA GLY A 219 11.58 2.06 16.95
C GLY A 219 12.75 1.25 17.55
N PRO A 220 14.01 1.60 17.22
CA PRO A 220 15.21 0.90 17.72
C PRO A 220 15.30 0.82 19.25
N ALA A 221 14.75 1.82 19.95
CA ALA A 221 14.70 1.89 21.41
C ALA A 221 13.46 1.24 22.04
N GLY A 222 12.63 0.53 21.26
CA GLY A 222 11.51 -0.27 21.75
C GLY A 222 10.28 0.50 22.23
N LYS A 223 10.26 1.84 22.16
CA LYS A 223 9.06 2.63 22.46
C LYS A 223 8.09 2.58 21.28
N ALA A 224 6.83 2.24 21.58
CA ALA A 224 5.76 2.32 20.60
C ALA A 224 5.44 3.80 20.30
N VAL A 225 5.37 4.16 19.02
CA VAL A 225 4.78 5.43 18.60
C VAL A 225 3.26 5.26 18.57
N ASP A 226 2.55 6.27 19.08
CA ASP A 226 1.09 6.29 19.13
C ASP A 226 0.46 6.26 17.73
N HIS A 227 -0.54 5.39 17.59
CA HIS A 227 -1.50 5.17 16.50
C HIS A 227 -1.48 6.11 15.26
N TYR A 228 -1.39 5.50 14.07
CA TYR A 228 -1.41 6.18 12.76
C TYR A 228 -2.82 6.32 12.14
N GLY A 229 -3.88 6.25 12.93
CA GLY A 229 -5.26 6.24 12.44
C GLY A 229 -5.63 4.95 11.67
N ARG A 230 -6.65 5.02 10.82
CA ARG A 230 -7.17 3.86 10.07
C ARG A 230 -6.34 3.50 8.83
N ASN A 231 -5.77 4.51 8.19
CA ASN A 231 -5.10 4.33 6.90
C ASN A 231 -3.68 3.80 7.08
N GLY A 232 -3.45 2.56 6.64
CA GLY A 232 -2.16 1.87 6.77
C GLY A 232 -0.99 2.53 6.02
N ALA A 233 -1.25 3.48 5.11
CA ALA A 233 -0.22 4.22 4.38
C ALA A 233 0.75 4.94 5.32
N PHE A 234 0.23 5.57 6.38
CA PHE A 234 1.01 6.39 7.30
C PHE A 234 1.99 5.54 8.11
N ALA A 235 1.50 4.45 8.70
CA ALA A 235 2.35 3.54 9.48
C ALA A 235 3.41 2.87 8.61
N LEU A 236 3.04 2.41 7.40
CA LEU A 236 4.00 1.78 6.50
C LEU A 236 5.01 2.79 5.95
N SER A 237 4.58 4.02 5.64
CA SER A 237 5.51 5.09 5.25
C SER A 237 6.51 5.38 6.36
N ASP A 238 6.08 5.43 7.63
CA ASP A 238 6.97 5.74 8.73
C ASP A 238 7.92 4.58 9.05
N LEU A 239 7.44 3.33 8.94
CA LEU A 239 8.28 2.13 9.01
C LEU A 239 9.43 2.20 8.01
N LEU A 240 9.12 2.41 6.73
CA LEU A 240 10.11 2.39 5.65
C LEU A 240 11.07 3.61 5.73
N ARG A 241 10.56 4.79 6.11
CA ARG A 241 11.40 5.97 6.35
C ARG A 241 12.32 5.80 7.56
N THR A 242 11.84 5.11 8.60
CA THR A 242 12.67 4.76 9.76
C THR A 242 13.73 3.75 9.38
N ALA A 243 13.41 2.76 8.54
CA ALA A 243 14.36 1.78 8.05
C ALA A 243 15.60 2.44 7.38
N HIS A 244 15.41 3.50 6.58
CA HIS A 244 16.53 4.26 6.00
C HIS A 244 17.48 4.89 7.01
N ARG A 245 16.99 5.18 8.23
CA ARG A 245 17.74 5.86 9.29
C ARG A 245 18.42 4.89 10.25
N LEU A 246 18.20 3.59 10.10
CA LEU A 246 18.81 2.57 10.95
C LEU A 246 20.33 2.57 10.77
N GLU A 247 21.05 2.35 11.86
CA GLU A 247 22.43 1.90 11.82
C GLU A 247 22.50 0.40 11.52
N ILE A 248 23.66 -0.10 11.11
CA ILE A 248 23.86 -1.52 10.82
C ILE A 248 23.54 -2.36 12.06
N GLY A 249 22.69 -3.37 11.89
CA GLY A 249 22.22 -4.26 12.97
C GLY A 249 21.04 -3.73 13.76
N GLU A 250 20.65 -2.46 13.59
CA GLU A 250 19.40 -1.96 14.16
C GLU A 250 18.20 -2.46 13.36
N ASN A 251 17.04 -2.47 14.02
CA ASN A 251 15.78 -2.84 13.41
C ASN A 251 14.64 -1.89 13.78
N VAL A 252 13.61 -1.92 12.94
CA VAL A 252 12.32 -1.29 13.17
C VAL A 252 11.24 -2.31 12.91
N ARG A 253 10.16 -2.30 13.72
CA ARG A 253 9.06 -3.25 13.58
C ARG A 253 7.72 -2.54 13.43
N MET A 254 6.91 -3.01 12.50
CA MET A 254 5.49 -2.66 12.40
C MET A 254 4.65 -3.88 12.75
N GLU A 255 3.58 -3.66 13.50
CA GLU A 255 2.61 -4.69 13.85
C GLU A 255 1.19 -4.22 13.56
N CYS A 256 0.43 -5.03 12.84
CA CYS A 256 -0.97 -4.79 12.50
C CYS A 256 -1.84 -5.80 13.24
N ARG A 257 -2.76 -5.30 14.08
CA ARG A 257 -3.70 -6.12 14.85
C ARG A 257 -5.14 -5.86 14.44
N THR A 258 -5.90 -6.93 14.30
CA THR A 258 -7.36 -6.90 14.14
C THR A 258 -8.04 -7.20 15.48
N LEU A 259 -9.30 -6.80 15.64
CA LEU A 259 -10.08 -6.89 16.89
C LEU A 259 -10.17 -8.31 17.48
N ARG A 260 -10.33 -9.32 16.60
CA ARG A 260 -10.59 -10.72 16.97
C ARG A 260 -9.93 -11.71 16.01
N GLY A 261 -8.96 -11.23 15.24
CA GLY A 261 -8.49 -11.91 14.05
C GLY A 261 -6.97 -12.04 13.99
N PRO A 262 -6.43 -12.30 12.79
CA PRO A 262 -5.00 -12.46 12.61
C PRO A 262 -4.24 -11.19 13.03
N CYS A 263 -3.05 -11.42 13.59
CA CYS A 263 -2.03 -10.42 13.79
C CYS A 263 -0.95 -10.65 12.74
N GLY A 264 -0.32 -9.57 12.28
CA GLY A 264 0.86 -9.69 11.47
C GLY A 264 1.90 -8.67 11.85
N LYS A 265 3.16 -9.05 11.72
CA LYS A 265 4.31 -8.20 12.03
C LYS A 265 5.37 -8.29 10.95
N VAL A 266 6.05 -7.17 10.75
CA VAL A 266 7.26 -7.10 9.95
C VAL A 266 8.35 -6.44 10.76
N THR A 267 9.52 -7.05 10.79
CA THR A 267 10.75 -6.48 11.33
C THR A 267 11.70 -6.23 10.17
N ILE A 268 12.17 -4.99 10.01
CA ILE A 268 13.18 -4.62 9.02
C ILE A 268 14.48 -4.33 9.74
N THR A 269 15.54 -5.06 9.39
CA THR A 269 16.88 -4.93 9.95
C THR A 269 17.84 -4.41 8.88
N ARG A 270 18.69 -3.44 9.22
CA ARG A 270 19.75 -2.99 8.31
C ARG A 270 20.93 -3.94 8.38
N LEU A 271 21.35 -4.44 7.22
CA LEU A 271 22.45 -5.39 7.09
C LEU A 271 23.80 -4.68 6.94
N ALA A 272 24.88 -5.39 7.27
CA ALA A 272 26.23 -4.94 6.95
C ALA A 272 26.53 -5.19 5.47
N GLU A 273 27.21 -4.27 4.80
CA GLU A 273 27.68 -4.50 3.43
C GLU A 273 28.47 -5.82 3.37
N GLY A 274 28.01 -6.77 2.54
CA GLY A 274 28.69 -8.05 2.35
C GLY A 274 28.23 -9.20 3.25
N SER A 275 27.19 -9.03 4.08
CA SER A 275 26.54 -10.17 4.75
C SER A 275 25.64 -10.98 3.80
N SER A 276 26.19 -11.42 2.66
CA SER A 276 25.59 -12.53 1.93
C SER A 276 25.89 -13.79 2.75
N SER A 277 24.87 -14.34 3.41
CA SER A 277 24.94 -15.65 4.03
C SER A 277 25.39 -16.66 2.99
N THR A 278 26.67 -17.02 3.08
CA THR A 278 27.25 -18.14 2.33
C THR A 278 26.85 -19.40 3.09
N GLU A 279 25.60 -19.81 2.96
CA GLU A 279 25.13 -21.16 3.31
C GLU A 279 24.40 -21.67 2.06
N GLY A 280 24.77 -22.75 1.38
CA GLY A 280 25.77 -23.76 1.57
C GLY A 280 25.41 -24.84 0.56
N SER A 281 26.22 -25.01 -0.48
CA SER A 281 26.16 -26.15 -1.37
C SER A 281 26.31 -27.44 -0.55
N GLY A 282 25.32 -28.32 -0.60
CA GLY A 282 25.37 -29.61 0.09
C GLY A 282 24.36 -30.61 -0.45
N ARG A 283 24.59 -31.07 -1.69
CA ARG A 283 24.06 -32.28 -2.37
C ARG A 283 22.55 -32.56 -2.30
#